data_AF-A0A4P9ZQG9-F1
#
_entry.id   AF-A0A4P9ZQG9-F1
#
_cell.length_a   1.000
_cell.length_b   1.000
_cell.length_c   1.000
_cell.angle_alpha   90.00
_cell.angle_beta   90.00
_cell.angle_gamma   90.00
#
_symmetry.space_group_name_H-M   'P 1'
#
loop_
_entity.id
_entity.type
_entity.pdbx_description
1 polymer ?
#
loop_
_entity_poly.entity_id
_entity_poly.type
_entity_poly.pdbx_seq_one_letter_code
_entity_poly.pdbx_strand_id
1 'polypeptide(L)'
;MTSVASRKADRFPPSFVKFLADNGIPIALYDQCLDLPRYFRLGRRLSSSEREQLLADIHLHLGVSAEPVPGVPDFWRLPPSPGPIRLSQCPGYQSGQLYGIDVTSGLAVLALDLEPDDHVLDICCAPGAKLCMVADLLTGKPRRGQGTVTGVDISPLRLATCRSLLKKYRHFNVRLFAHDGTSFDRPAPPANWDNPKELARIPSSLPQPLSDAPTERGQSSSREDPVSLKPFYAPRLLRFGNTQCGTQLYDKVIVDAECKSVHSLNNNNKEPDVCPPLSSPTRFDNRFLSICWIAGIYLRGIDVF
;
A
#
# COMPACT_ATOMS: atom_id res chain seq x y z
N MET A 1 -30.37 -29.22 26.33
CA MET A 1 -29.55 -29.00 25.10
C MET A 1 -29.16 -27.53 24.94
N THR A 2 -28.67 -26.89 26.01
CA THR A 2 -28.46 -25.43 26.09
C THR A 2 -27.10 -25.10 26.72
N SER A 3 -25.99 -25.63 26.20
CA SER A 3 -24.68 -25.34 26.82
C SER A 3 -23.46 -25.16 25.90
N VAL A 4 -23.62 -25.12 24.57
CA VAL A 4 -22.49 -24.86 23.65
C VAL A 4 -22.56 -23.48 22.98
N ALA A 5 -23.77 -22.98 22.68
CA ALA A 5 -23.94 -21.66 22.05
C ALA A 5 -23.65 -20.48 23.02
N SER A 6 -23.99 -20.63 24.31
CA SER A 6 -23.84 -19.57 25.31
C SER A 6 -22.38 -19.28 25.70
N ARG A 7 -21.46 -20.25 25.54
CA ARG A 7 -20.04 -20.06 25.88
C ARG A 7 -19.22 -19.32 24.80
N LYS A 8 -19.78 -19.11 23.60
CA LYS A 8 -19.06 -18.47 22.47
C LYS A 8 -19.20 -16.95 22.43
N ALA A 9 -20.32 -16.40 22.90
CA ALA A 9 -20.54 -14.95 22.96
C ALA A 9 -19.61 -14.23 23.95
N ASP A 10 -19.10 -14.94 24.97
CA ASP A 10 -18.17 -14.40 25.97
C ASP A 10 -16.72 -14.23 25.45
N ARG A 11 -16.43 -14.64 24.20
CA ARG A 11 -15.08 -14.53 23.60
C ARG A 11 -14.76 -13.11 23.12
N PHE A 12 -15.76 -12.29 22.84
CA PHE A 12 -15.58 -10.95 22.27
C PHE A 12 -16.08 -9.86 23.22
N PRO A 13 -15.45 -8.67 23.26
CA PRO A 13 -15.92 -7.56 24.08
C PRO A 13 -17.40 -7.22 23.80
N PRO A 14 -18.23 -6.93 24.82
CA PRO A 14 -19.65 -6.61 24.62
C PRO A 14 -19.89 -5.43 23.65
N SER A 15 -19.00 -4.44 23.67
CA SER A 15 -19.03 -3.30 22.75
C SER A 15 -18.86 -3.72 21.29
N PHE A 16 -18.02 -4.73 21.02
CA PHE A 16 -17.83 -5.29 19.68
C PHE A 16 -19.05 -6.07 19.22
N VAL A 17 -19.63 -6.92 20.08
CA VAL A 17 -20.84 -7.68 19.75
C VAL A 17 -22.02 -6.75 19.44
N LYS A 18 -22.18 -5.70 20.26
CA LYS A 18 -23.20 -4.66 20.01
C LYS A 18 -22.96 -3.96 18.68
N PHE A 19 -21.73 -3.55 18.38
CA PHE A 19 -21.38 -2.92 17.09
C PHE A 19 -21.75 -3.83 15.91
N LEU A 20 -21.44 -5.12 15.98
CA LEU A 20 -21.81 -6.08 14.93
C LEU A 20 -23.33 -6.18 14.76
N ALA A 21 -24.08 -6.27 15.86
CA ALA A 21 -25.54 -6.35 15.84
C ALA A 21 -26.17 -5.08 15.24
N ASP A 22 -25.71 -3.91 15.68
CA ASP A 22 -26.19 -2.59 15.21
C ASP A 22 -25.93 -2.39 13.69
N ASN A 23 -24.89 -3.03 13.15
CA ASN A 23 -24.54 -2.98 11.72
C ASN A 23 -25.03 -4.20 10.92
N GLY A 24 -25.83 -5.09 11.53
CA GLY A 24 -26.35 -6.30 10.86
C GLY A 24 -25.28 -7.30 10.41
N ILE A 25 -24.11 -7.30 11.06
CA ILE A 25 -22.99 -8.19 10.77
C ILE A 25 -23.10 -9.44 11.65
N PRO A 26 -23.26 -10.65 11.08
CA PRO A 26 -23.32 -11.88 11.86
C PRO A 26 -21.99 -12.16 12.60
N ILE A 27 -22.06 -12.34 13.92
CA ILE A 27 -20.90 -12.73 14.75
C ILE A 27 -20.25 -14.06 14.30
N ALA A 28 -21.03 -14.94 13.67
CA ALA A 28 -20.57 -16.21 13.14
C ALA A 28 -19.41 -16.08 12.14
N LEU A 29 -19.29 -14.93 11.47
CA LEU A 29 -18.19 -14.64 10.53
C LEU A 29 -16.84 -14.54 11.25
N TYR A 30 -16.84 -14.07 12.50
CA TYR A 30 -15.64 -13.96 13.34
C TYR A 30 -15.36 -15.23 14.15
N ASP A 31 -16.37 -16.06 14.39
CA ASP A 31 -16.22 -17.35 15.08
C ASP A 31 -15.53 -18.41 14.21
N GLN A 32 -15.58 -18.28 12.88
CA GLN A 32 -14.99 -19.22 11.91
C GLN A 32 -13.53 -18.92 11.55
N CYS A 33 -12.95 -17.82 12.05
CA CYS A 33 -11.65 -17.28 11.63
C CYS A 33 -10.40 -18.10 12.01
N LEU A 34 -10.52 -19.35 12.48
CA LEU A 34 -9.35 -20.14 12.86
C LEU A 34 -8.63 -20.76 11.65
N ASP A 35 -9.33 -21.00 10.55
CA ASP A 35 -8.80 -21.71 9.37
C ASP A 35 -8.89 -20.83 8.10
N LEU A 36 -8.33 -19.62 8.16
CA LEU A 36 -8.29 -18.75 6.98
C LEU A 36 -7.22 -19.23 5.97
N PRO A 37 -7.56 -19.31 4.67
CA PRO A 37 -6.58 -19.63 3.64
C PRO A 37 -5.52 -18.53 3.56
N ARG A 38 -4.32 -18.88 3.10
CA ARG A 38 -3.27 -17.90 2.81
C ARG A 38 -3.24 -17.55 1.34
N TYR A 39 -3.11 -16.27 1.04
CA TYR A 39 -3.01 -15.79 -0.34
C TYR A 39 -1.59 -15.34 -0.68
N PHE A 40 -1.23 -15.54 -1.95
CA PHE A 40 0.00 -15.02 -2.53
C PHE A 40 -0.23 -14.64 -3.99
N ARG A 41 0.66 -13.80 -4.51
CA ARG A 41 0.65 -13.36 -5.90
C ARG A 41 1.95 -13.77 -6.59
N LEU A 42 1.83 -14.25 -7.82
CA LEU A 42 2.97 -14.53 -8.69
C LEU A 42 3.43 -13.25 -9.41
N GLY A 43 4.73 -13.12 -9.64
CA GLY A 43 5.29 -12.03 -10.45
C GLY A 43 4.88 -12.15 -11.92
N ARG A 44 4.58 -11.02 -12.57
CA ARG A 44 4.12 -11.01 -13.98
C ARG A 44 5.18 -11.39 -15.00
N ARG A 45 6.44 -11.39 -14.60
CA ARG A 45 7.60 -11.63 -15.47
C ARG A 45 7.90 -13.12 -15.70
N LEU A 46 7.12 -14.01 -15.09
CA LEU A 46 7.28 -15.46 -15.20
C LEU A 46 6.60 -15.99 -16.46
N SER A 47 7.35 -16.78 -17.22
CA SER A 47 6.82 -17.62 -18.31
C SER A 47 5.89 -18.72 -17.77
N SER A 48 5.08 -19.32 -18.64
CA SER A 48 4.15 -20.40 -18.25
C SER A 48 4.88 -21.59 -17.59
N SER A 49 6.02 -21.99 -18.11
CA SER A 49 6.82 -23.08 -17.54
C SER A 49 7.40 -22.72 -16.17
N GLU A 50 7.87 -21.49 -15.98
CA GLU A 50 8.34 -21.02 -14.66
C GLU A 50 7.22 -20.98 -13.63
N ARG A 51 6.00 -20.62 -14.04
CA ARG A 51 4.82 -20.62 -13.16
C ARG A 51 4.47 -22.04 -12.73
N GLU A 52 4.43 -22.99 -13.65
CA GLU A 52 4.15 -24.39 -13.35
C GLU A 52 5.20 -25.00 -12.42
N GLN A 53 6.49 -24.77 -12.70
CA GLN A 53 7.58 -25.22 -11.83
C GLN A 53 7.46 -24.63 -10.42
N LEU A 54 7.15 -23.34 -10.32
CA LEU A 54 6.99 -22.67 -9.04
C LEU A 54 5.83 -23.25 -8.21
N LEU A 55 4.71 -23.59 -8.84
CA LEU A 55 3.57 -24.23 -8.17
C LEU A 55 3.91 -25.65 -7.73
N ALA A 56 4.66 -26.40 -8.54
CA ALA A 56 5.18 -27.72 -8.17
C ALA A 56 6.13 -27.64 -6.97
N ASP A 57 7.03 -26.64 -6.95
CA ASP A 57 7.94 -26.41 -5.83
C ASP A 57 7.18 -26.05 -4.55
N ILE A 58 6.13 -25.24 -4.64
CA ILE A 58 5.24 -24.93 -3.51
C ILE A 58 4.61 -26.20 -2.95
N HIS A 59 4.08 -27.05 -3.83
CA HIS A 59 3.50 -28.34 -3.42
C HIS A 59 4.52 -29.22 -2.71
N LEU A 60 5.73 -29.34 -3.27
CA LEU A 60 6.81 -30.15 -2.70
C LEU A 60 7.25 -29.66 -1.32
N HIS A 61 7.38 -28.34 -1.12
CA HIS A 61 7.92 -27.77 0.12
C HIS A 61 6.86 -27.59 1.21
N LEU A 62 5.61 -27.28 0.85
CA LEU A 62 4.56 -26.98 1.80
C LEU A 62 3.59 -28.14 2.03
N GLY A 63 3.65 -29.19 1.19
CA GLY A 63 2.74 -30.33 1.25
C GLY A 63 1.28 -29.98 0.91
N VAL A 64 1.05 -28.80 0.33
CA VAL A 64 -0.28 -28.31 -0.05
C VAL A 64 -0.27 -27.83 -1.49
N SER A 65 -1.33 -28.13 -2.24
CA SER A 65 -1.50 -27.61 -3.60
C SER A 65 -2.07 -26.19 -3.54
N ALA A 66 -1.50 -25.28 -4.33
CA ALA A 66 -2.05 -23.94 -4.49
C ALA A 66 -3.15 -23.96 -5.55
N GLU A 67 -4.21 -23.18 -5.31
CA GLU A 67 -5.34 -23.05 -6.23
C GLU A 67 -5.44 -21.60 -6.73
N PRO A 68 -5.74 -21.38 -8.02
CA PRO A 68 -5.93 -20.02 -8.52
C PRO A 68 -7.17 -19.39 -7.89
N VAL A 69 -7.12 -18.08 -7.63
CA VAL A 69 -8.29 -17.33 -7.16
C VAL A 69 -9.13 -16.91 -8.37
N PRO A 70 -10.39 -17.35 -8.49
CA PRO A 70 -11.26 -16.97 -9.60
C PRO A 70 -11.42 -15.45 -9.71
N GLY A 71 -11.31 -14.91 -10.92
CA GLY A 71 -11.49 -13.48 -11.19
C GLY A 71 -10.36 -12.56 -10.75
N VAL A 72 -9.29 -13.08 -10.11
CA VAL A 72 -8.17 -12.27 -9.63
C VAL A 72 -6.85 -12.74 -10.28
N PRO A 73 -6.32 -12.01 -11.28
CA PRO A 73 -5.17 -12.45 -12.05
C PRO A 73 -3.91 -12.57 -11.21
N ASP A 74 -3.13 -13.63 -11.47
CA ASP A 74 -1.87 -13.97 -10.80
C ASP A 74 -2.01 -14.26 -9.28
N PHE A 75 -3.22 -14.33 -8.73
CA PHE A 75 -3.47 -14.67 -7.32
C PHE A 75 -3.75 -16.16 -7.10
N TRP A 76 -3.20 -16.66 -6.01
CA TRP A 76 -3.30 -18.06 -5.61
C TRP A 76 -3.62 -18.16 -4.13
N ARG A 77 -4.41 -19.17 -3.77
CA ARG A 77 -4.75 -19.52 -2.39
C ARG A 77 -4.06 -20.82 -2.00
N LEU A 78 -3.57 -20.86 -0.78
CA LEU A 78 -3.14 -22.07 -0.09
C LEU A 78 -4.26 -22.44 0.89
N PRO A 79 -4.81 -23.66 0.80
CA PRO A 79 -5.84 -24.10 1.73
C PRO A 79 -5.29 -24.15 3.17
N PRO A 80 -6.19 -24.10 4.17
CA PRO A 80 -5.78 -24.30 5.56
C PRO A 80 -5.01 -25.62 5.72
N SER A 81 -3.93 -25.57 6.49
CA SER A 81 -3.08 -26.71 6.77
C SER A 81 -2.93 -26.86 8.28
N PRO A 82 -2.84 -28.09 8.83
CA PRO A 82 -2.64 -28.32 10.26
C PRO A 82 -1.32 -27.75 10.80
N GLY A 83 -0.39 -27.35 9.92
CA GLY A 83 0.89 -26.72 10.29
C GLY A 83 1.06 -25.28 9.79
N PRO A 84 2.01 -24.52 10.37
CA PRO A 84 2.28 -23.16 9.94
C PRO A 84 2.86 -23.13 8.52
N ILE A 85 2.05 -22.65 7.57
CA ILE A 85 2.48 -22.42 6.18
C ILE A 85 3.48 -21.25 6.15
N ARG A 86 4.74 -21.54 5.85
CA ARG A 86 5.81 -20.55 5.73
C ARG A 86 6.22 -20.37 4.27
N LEU A 87 5.46 -19.55 3.55
CA LEU A 87 5.81 -19.13 2.18
C LEU A 87 7.26 -18.62 2.06
N SER A 88 7.82 -18.07 3.14
CA SER A 88 9.21 -17.59 3.16
C SER A 88 10.29 -18.65 2.96
N GLN A 89 9.94 -19.92 3.15
CA GLN A 89 10.86 -21.06 2.96
C GLN A 89 10.85 -21.57 1.52
N CYS A 90 9.88 -21.18 0.69
CA CYS A 90 9.81 -21.60 -0.70
C CYS A 90 10.90 -20.90 -1.53
N PRO A 91 11.58 -21.63 -2.44
CA PRO A 91 12.58 -21.05 -3.34
C PRO A 91 12.06 -19.83 -4.11
N GLY A 92 10.84 -19.90 -4.62
CA GLY A 92 10.21 -18.79 -5.34
C GLY A 92 9.94 -17.54 -4.51
N TYR A 93 9.73 -17.68 -3.20
CA TYR A 93 9.68 -16.51 -2.33
C TYR A 93 11.06 -15.89 -2.22
N GLN A 94 12.11 -16.68 -2.01
CA GLN A 94 13.47 -16.19 -1.79
C GLN A 94 14.04 -15.52 -3.04
N SER A 95 13.76 -16.07 -4.22
CA SER A 95 14.16 -15.53 -5.53
C SER A 95 13.34 -14.29 -5.96
N GLY A 96 12.27 -13.95 -5.25
CA GLY A 96 11.41 -12.81 -5.58
C GLY A 96 10.42 -13.08 -6.71
N GLN A 97 10.10 -14.35 -6.98
CA GLN A 97 9.12 -14.76 -8.00
C GLN A 97 7.67 -14.71 -7.48
N LEU A 98 7.48 -14.73 -6.16
CA LEU A 98 6.17 -14.55 -5.52
C LEU A 98 6.28 -13.74 -4.22
N TYR A 99 5.15 -13.19 -3.78
CA TYR A 99 5.02 -12.60 -2.45
C TYR A 99 3.66 -12.88 -1.84
N GLY A 100 3.63 -12.95 -0.51
CA GLY A 100 2.38 -13.01 0.25
C GLY A 100 1.68 -11.66 0.20
N ILE A 101 0.41 -11.66 -0.19
CA ILE A 101 -0.48 -10.51 -0.20
C ILE A 101 -1.91 -11.04 -0.09
N ASP A 102 -2.74 -10.38 0.71
CA ASP A 102 -4.14 -10.74 0.82
C ASP A 102 -4.89 -10.44 -0.49
N VAL A 103 -5.86 -11.29 -0.84
CA VAL A 103 -6.68 -11.09 -2.05
C VAL A 103 -7.40 -9.73 -2.03
N THR A 104 -7.86 -9.27 -0.88
CA THR A 104 -8.54 -7.97 -0.73
C THR A 104 -7.59 -6.81 -1.04
N SER A 105 -6.33 -6.92 -0.62
CA SER A 105 -5.27 -5.96 -0.96
C SER A 105 -4.96 -5.99 -2.46
N GLY A 106 -5.02 -7.16 -3.09
CA GLY A 106 -4.88 -7.30 -4.54
C GLY A 106 -5.99 -6.61 -5.33
N LEU A 107 -7.23 -6.89 -4.94
CA LEU A 107 -8.43 -6.27 -5.52
C LEU A 107 -8.38 -4.75 -5.39
N ALA A 108 -7.89 -4.23 -4.27
CA ALA A 108 -7.71 -2.80 -4.07
C ALA A 108 -6.79 -2.16 -5.11
N VAL A 109 -5.68 -2.83 -5.45
CA VAL A 109 -4.75 -2.35 -6.47
C VAL A 109 -5.34 -2.50 -7.87
N LEU A 110 -6.07 -3.60 -8.14
CA LEU A 110 -6.72 -3.81 -9.44
C LEU A 110 -7.81 -2.76 -9.70
N ALA A 111 -8.54 -2.34 -8.67
CA ALA A 111 -9.59 -1.32 -8.76
C ALA A 111 -9.05 0.08 -9.16
N LEU A 112 -7.75 0.34 -9.02
CA LEU A 112 -7.14 1.60 -9.49
C LEU A 112 -7.11 1.71 -11.01
N ASP A 113 -7.19 0.58 -11.72
CA ASP A 113 -7.07 0.47 -13.18
C ASP A 113 -5.84 1.21 -13.71
N LEU A 114 -4.66 0.67 -13.38
CA LEU A 114 -3.37 1.31 -13.62
C LEU A 114 -2.94 1.25 -15.08
N GLU A 115 -2.56 2.39 -15.64
CA GLU A 115 -1.89 2.54 -16.94
C GLU A 115 -0.35 2.54 -16.82
N PRO A 116 0.43 2.14 -17.85
CA PRO A 116 1.89 2.05 -17.75
C PRO A 116 2.59 3.36 -17.32
N ASP A 117 1.99 4.50 -17.65
CA ASP A 117 2.55 5.84 -17.44
C ASP A 117 2.01 6.51 -16.17
N ASP A 118 1.12 5.85 -15.41
CA ASP A 118 0.54 6.40 -14.19
C ASP A 118 1.59 6.64 -13.10
N HIS A 119 1.51 7.81 -12.48
CA HIS A 119 2.18 8.13 -11.23
C HIS A 119 1.22 7.85 -10.07
N VAL A 120 1.57 6.87 -9.25
CA VAL A 120 0.73 6.38 -8.14
C VAL A 120 1.29 6.83 -6.80
N LEU A 121 0.41 7.32 -5.91
CA LEU A 121 0.72 7.63 -4.52
C LEU A 121 0.08 6.61 -3.58
N ASP A 122 0.87 6.07 -2.66
CA ASP A 122 0.42 5.18 -1.57
C ASP A 122 0.67 5.88 -0.22
N ILE A 123 -0.39 6.33 0.45
CA ILE A 123 -0.34 7.27 1.60
C ILE A 123 -0.09 6.55 2.94
N CYS A 124 -0.18 5.22 3.00
CA CYS A 124 0.37 4.43 4.10
C CYS A 124 0.90 3.10 3.59
N CYS A 125 2.10 3.14 3.03
CA CYS A 125 2.55 2.07 2.15
C CYS A 125 3.19 0.87 2.84
N ALA A 126 3.70 1.00 4.06
CA ALA A 126 4.48 -0.07 4.66
C ALA A 126 3.53 -1.16 5.22
N PRO A 127 3.86 -2.47 5.12
CA PRO A 127 5.17 -3.06 4.81
C PRO A 127 5.52 -3.14 3.32
N GLY A 128 4.65 -2.68 2.40
CA GLY A 128 5.00 -2.50 0.98
C GLY A 128 4.43 -3.50 0.00
N ALA A 129 3.55 -4.43 0.40
CA ALA A 129 3.04 -5.46 -0.50
C ALA A 129 2.16 -4.88 -1.62
N LYS A 130 1.21 -3.98 -1.28
CA LYS A 130 0.39 -3.25 -2.26
C LYS A 130 1.28 -2.39 -3.17
N LEU A 131 2.24 -1.68 -2.58
CA LEU A 131 3.21 -0.87 -3.32
C LEU A 131 4.04 -1.70 -4.32
N CYS A 132 4.50 -2.89 -3.94
CA CYS A 132 5.15 -3.85 -4.83
C CYS A 132 4.23 -4.27 -5.98
N MET A 133 2.95 -4.53 -5.70
CA MET A 133 1.96 -4.88 -6.73
C MET A 133 1.75 -3.74 -7.73
N VAL A 134 1.60 -2.50 -7.25
CA VAL A 134 1.52 -1.32 -8.10
C VAL A 134 2.76 -1.23 -9.00
N ALA A 135 3.96 -1.31 -8.42
CA ALA A 135 5.21 -1.24 -9.16
C ALA A 135 5.38 -2.38 -10.20
N ASP A 136 4.91 -3.58 -9.88
CA ASP A 136 4.90 -4.73 -10.79
C ASP A 136 3.92 -4.52 -11.96
N LEU A 137 2.74 -3.93 -11.70
CA LEU A 137 1.76 -3.65 -12.75
C LEU A 137 2.21 -2.55 -13.72
N LEU A 138 2.85 -1.50 -13.22
CA LEU A 138 3.41 -0.42 -14.04
C LEU A 138 4.56 -0.92 -14.93
N THR A 139 5.41 -1.82 -14.42
CA THR A 139 6.59 -2.31 -15.15
C THR A 139 6.37 -3.60 -15.95
N GLY A 140 5.30 -4.33 -15.67
CA GLY A 140 4.98 -5.63 -16.28
C GLY A 140 4.18 -5.54 -17.59
N LYS A 141 3.90 -4.34 -18.11
CA LYS A 141 3.24 -4.17 -19.42
C LYS A 141 4.28 -4.26 -20.56
N PRO A 142 3.88 -4.72 -21.78
CA PRO A 142 4.81 -4.97 -22.89
C PRO A 142 5.58 -3.73 -23.35
N ARG A 143 5.03 -2.54 -23.10
CA ARG A 143 5.73 -1.26 -23.22
C ARG A 143 6.24 -0.85 -21.84
N ARG A 144 7.54 -0.58 -21.73
CA ARG A 144 8.12 0.06 -20.54
C ARG A 144 7.56 1.48 -20.45
N GLY A 145 6.62 1.69 -19.55
CA GLY A 145 6.04 3.00 -19.24
C GLY A 145 6.93 3.84 -18.34
N GLN A 146 6.56 5.11 -18.21
CA GLN A 146 7.20 6.11 -17.35
C GLN A 146 6.57 6.16 -15.94
N GLY A 147 5.60 5.30 -15.65
CA GLY A 147 4.88 5.28 -14.39
C GLY A 147 5.78 5.04 -13.18
N THR A 148 5.48 5.74 -12.09
CA THR A 148 6.25 5.70 -10.84
C THR A 148 5.35 5.48 -9.65
N VAL A 149 5.92 4.94 -8.57
CA VAL A 149 5.20 4.82 -7.29
C VAL A 149 5.88 5.67 -6.23
N THR A 150 5.10 6.45 -5.51
CA THR A 150 5.54 7.12 -4.29
C THR A 150 4.84 6.51 -3.10
N GLY A 151 5.61 5.99 -2.14
CA GLY A 151 5.10 5.52 -0.88
C GLY A 151 5.36 6.51 0.25
N VAL A 152 4.37 6.72 1.11
CA VAL A 152 4.46 7.51 2.32
C VAL A 152 4.08 6.62 3.49
N ASP A 153 4.83 6.67 4.58
CA ASP A 153 4.44 6.04 5.84
C ASP A 153 5.07 6.84 6.99
N ILE A 154 4.35 6.95 8.10
CA ILE A 154 4.85 7.70 9.27
C ILE A 154 6.00 6.98 9.98
N SER A 155 6.13 5.65 9.81
CA SER A 155 7.11 4.83 10.53
C SER A 155 8.37 4.53 9.69
N PRO A 156 9.54 5.11 10.05
CA PRO A 156 10.80 4.79 9.38
C PRO A 156 11.19 3.31 9.47
N LEU A 157 10.84 2.66 10.59
CA LEU A 157 11.10 1.23 10.80
C LEU A 157 10.31 0.36 9.82
N ARG A 158 9.01 0.64 9.64
CA ARG A 158 8.20 -0.09 8.65
C ARG A 158 8.67 0.21 7.22
N LEU A 159 9.09 1.45 6.94
CA LEU A 159 9.68 1.81 5.64
C LEU A 159 11.00 1.09 5.36
N ALA A 160 11.80 0.77 6.38
CA ALA A 160 13.01 -0.03 6.19
C ALA A 160 12.67 -1.45 5.68
N THR A 161 11.58 -2.04 6.18
CA THR A 161 11.02 -3.32 5.68
C THR A 161 10.51 -3.18 4.25
N CYS A 162 9.74 -2.13 3.96
CA CYS A 162 9.27 -1.82 2.62
C CYS A 162 10.43 -1.70 1.62
N ARG A 163 11.48 -0.95 1.97
CA ARG A 163 12.69 -0.82 1.16
C ARG A 163 13.36 -2.17 0.88
N SER A 164 13.44 -3.06 1.87
CA SER A 164 14.00 -4.40 1.69
C SER A 164 13.14 -5.23 0.73
N LEU A 165 11.82 -5.12 0.83
CA LEU A 165 10.87 -5.76 -0.08
C LEU A 165 11.08 -5.26 -1.52
N LEU A 166 11.12 -3.95 -1.73
CA LEU A 166 11.34 -3.34 -3.05
C LEU A 166 12.64 -3.78 -3.70
N LYS A 167 13.73 -3.85 -2.92
CA LYS A 167 15.02 -4.36 -3.40
C LYS A 167 14.94 -5.83 -3.81
N LYS A 168 14.29 -6.66 -2.98
CA LYS A 168 14.11 -8.09 -3.24
C LYS A 168 13.35 -8.34 -4.55
N TYR A 169 12.26 -7.60 -4.79
CA TYR A 169 11.45 -7.71 -6.01
C TYR A 169 11.93 -6.82 -7.17
N ARG A 170 13.10 -6.17 -7.02
CA ARG A 170 13.75 -5.37 -8.08
C ARG A 170 12.86 -4.26 -8.66
N HIS A 171 12.12 -3.58 -7.79
CA HIS A 171 11.35 -2.40 -8.18
C HIS A 171 12.23 -1.15 -8.08
N PHE A 172 12.43 -0.47 -9.21
CA PHE A 172 13.31 0.71 -9.33
C PHE A 172 12.57 2.00 -9.69
N ASN A 173 11.27 1.92 -9.97
CA ASN A 173 10.40 3.07 -10.25
C ASN A 173 9.68 3.56 -9.00
N VAL A 174 10.31 3.43 -7.83
CA VAL A 174 9.69 3.68 -6.52
C VAL A 174 10.53 4.65 -5.69
N ARG A 175 9.87 5.59 -5.01
CA ARG A 175 10.46 6.41 -3.94
C ARG A 175 9.60 6.35 -2.66
N LEU A 176 10.23 6.46 -1.50
CA LEU A 176 9.60 6.38 -0.19
C LEU A 176 9.88 7.65 0.62
N PHE A 177 8.89 8.12 1.38
CA PHE A 177 8.99 9.24 2.30
C PHE A 177 8.52 8.82 3.69
N ALA A 178 9.33 9.15 4.70
CA ALA A 178 8.92 9.07 6.10
C ALA A 178 8.21 10.38 6.45
N HIS A 179 6.88 10.39 6.37
CA HIS A 179 6.07 11.59 6.56
C HIS A 179 4.67 11.24 7.05
N ASP A 180 4.00 12.21 7.66
CA ASP A 180 2.57 12.14 7.92
C ASP A 180 1.80 12.25 6.58
N GLY A 181 0.97 11.25 6.29
CA GLY A 181 0.18 11.18 5.07
C GLY A 181 -0.88 12.27 4.95
N THR A 182 -1.29 12.89 6.05
CA THR A 182 -2.29 13.97 6.06
C THR A 182 -1.73 15.32 5.61
N SER A 183 -0.40 15.48 5.64
CA SER A 183 0.32 16.72 5.31
C SER A 183 1.36 16.55 4.19
N PHE A 184 1.35 15.40 3.51
CA PHE A 184 2.29 15.13 2.43
C PHE A 184 1.97 15.94 1.16
N ASP A 185 2.96 16.67 0.65
CA ASP A 185 2.79 17.69 -0.39
C ASP A 185 3.72 17.51 -1.61
N ARG A 186 4.49 16.42 -1.69
CA ARG A 186 5.48 16.27 -2.76
C ARG A 186 4.80 15.89 -4.08
N PRO A 187 5.07 16.60 -5.19
CA PRO A 187 4.49 16.31 -6.50
C PRO A 187 5.09 15.05 -7.11
N ALA A 188 4.38 14.39 -8.02
CA ALA A 188 4.84 13.21 -8.75
C ALA A 188 6.19 13.46 -9.47
N PRO A 189 7.02 12.41 -9.68
CA PRO A 189 8.23 12.53 -10.51
C PRO A 189 7.89 12.97 -11.94
N PRO A 190 8.80 13.71 -12.61
CA PRO A 190 8.60 14.07 -14.01
C PRO A 190 8.54 12.82 -14.91
N ALA A 191 7.82 12.90 -16.02
CA ALA A 191 7.66 11.81 -16.99
C ALA A 191 9.01 11.18 -17.44
N ASN A 192 10.06 11.98 -17.61
CA ASN A 192 11.39 11.53 -18.04
C ASN A 192 12.36 11.18 -16.89
N TRP A 193 11.85 10.77 -15.73
CA TRP A 193 12.65 10.48 -14.53
C TRP A 193 13.75 9.43 -14.74
N ASP A 194 13.64 8.57 -15.75
CA ASP A 194 14.60 7.50 -16.02
C ASP A 194 15.74 7.91 -16.97
N ASN A 195 15.77 9.18 -17.41
CA ASN A 195 16.81 9.74 -18.29
C ASN A 195 17.73 10.73 -17.55
N PRO A 196 18.96 10.32 -17.17
CA PRO A 196 19.91 11.19 -16.46
C PRO A 196 20.27 12.49 -17.17
N LYS A 197 20.30 12.49 -18.51
CA LYS A 197 20.71 13.67 -19.32
C LYS A 197 19.64 14.76 -19.30
N GLU A 198 18.37 14.37 -19.27
CA GLU A 198 17.25 15.32 -19.20
C GLU A 198 17.04 15.83 -17.77
N LEU A 199 17.25 14.98 -16.75
CA LEU A 199 17.22 15.40 -15.34
C LEU A 199 18.24 16.52 -15.03
N ALA A 200 19.41 16.50 -15.68
CA ALA A 200 20.42 17.54 -15.54
C ALA A 200 20.04 18.88 -16.19
N ARG A 201 19.01 18.90 -17.04
CA ARG A 201 18.48 20.12 -17.69
C ARG A 201 17.33 20.77 -16.93
N ILE A 202 16.73 20.08 -15.95
CA ILE A 202 15.70 20.65 -15.10
C ILE A 202 16.37 21.74 -14.23
N PRO A 203 15.94 23.02 -14.31
CA PRO A 203 16.54 24.09 -13.54
C PRO A 203 16.47 23.78 -12.03
N SER A 204 17.58 23.93 -11.32
CA SER A 204 17.64 23.80 -9.86
C SER A 204 16.99 24.99 -9.12
N SER A 205 16.47 25.98 -9.84
CA SER A 205 15.94 27.22 -9.28
C SER A 205 14.49 27.08 -8.80
N LEU A 206 14.27 27.42 -7.53
CA LEU A 206 12.97 27.76 -6.93
C LEU A 206 12.19 28.71 -7.87
N PRO A 207 10.89 28.48 -8.14
CA PRO A 207 10.05 29.54 -8.68
C PRO A 207 9.97 30.67 -7.65
N GLN A 208 10.32 31.88 -8.06
CA GLN A 208 9.94 33.06 -7.28
C GLN A 208 8.41 33.13 -7.26
N PRO A 209 7.78 33.38 -6.09
CA PRO A 209 6.36 33.62 -6.06
C PRO A 209 6.03 34.82 -6.96
N LEU A 210 4.99 34.69 -7.77
CA LEU A 210 4.31 35.82 -8.42
C LEU A 210 3.94 36.81 -7.31
N SER A 211 4.69 37.90 -7.21
CA SER A 211 4.56 38.93 -6.19
C SER A 211 3.95 40.17 -6.80
N ASP A 212 2.62 40.22 -6.83
CA ASP A 212 1.88 41.47 -6.98
C ASP A 212 1.28 41.86 -5.63
N ALA A 213 2.12 42.42 -4.73
CA ALA A 213 1.70 43.35 -3.67
C ALA A 213 2.92 44.02 -3.01
N PRO A 214 2.89 45.35 -2.76
CA PRO A 214 4.05 46.08 -2.27
C PRO A 214 4.31 45.88 -0.77
N THR A 215 5.59 46.00 -0.46
CA THR A 215 6.30 45.73 0.79
C THR A 215 5.92 46.67 1.95
N GLU A 216 5.76 46.13 3.16
CA GLU A 216 6.08 46.87 4.40
C GLU A 216 7.20 46.17 5.17
N ARG A 217 8.19 46.98 5.55
CA ARG A 217 9.43 46.63 6.25
C ARG A 217 9.15 46.42 7.73
N GLY A 218 9.56 45.28 8.28
CA GLY A 218 9.52 45.07 9.73
C GLY A 218 10.26 43.81 10.18
N GLN A 219 11.49 44.01 10.65
CA GLN A 219 12.24 43.25 11.64
C GLN A 219 12.61 41.78 11.36
N SER A 220 13.92 41.55 11.42
CA SER A 220 14.65 40.31 11.22
C SER A 220 14.36 39.26 12.30
N SER A 221 13.54 38.27 11.97
CA SER A 221 13.64 36.93 12.55
C SER A 221 14.12 35.99 11.45
N SER A 222 15.21 35.28 11.70
CA SER A 222 15.77 34.24 10.85
C SER A 222 14.67 33.31 10.30
N ARG A 223 14.30 33.50 9.03
CA ARG A 223 13.44 32.57 8.29
C ARG A 223 14.29 31.34 8.02
N GLU A 224 14.03 30.25 8.72
CA GLU A 224 14.55 28.94 8.34
C GLU A 224 14.02 28.61 6.94
N ASP A 225 14.92 28.35 6.00
CA ASP A 225 14.58 27.89 4.66
C ASP A 225 13.69 26.63 4.76
N PRO A 226 12.62 26.49 3.96
CA PRO A 226 11.77 25.31 4.00
C PRO A 226 12.62 24.07 3.66
N VAL A 227 12.92 23.30 4.69
CA VAL A 227 13.74 22.10 4.62
C VAL A 227 13.16 21.18 3.54
N SER A 228 13.86 21.05 2.43
CA SER A 228 13.49 20.15 1.33
C SER A 228 13.30 18.74 1.91
N LEU A 229 12.05 18.25 1.96
CA LEU A 229 11.76 16.92 2.48
C LEU A 229 12.45 15.87 1.62
N LYS A 230 13.52 15.27 2.15
CA LYS A 230 14.32 14.27 1.44
C LYS A 230 13.61 12.91 1.47
N PRO A 231 13.63 12.14 0.37
CA PRO A 231 13.08 10.80 0.36
C PRO A 231 13.86 9.90 1.33
N PHE A 232 13.12 9.10 2.11
CA PHE A 232 13.68 8.03 2.95
C PHE A 232 14.41 6.98 2.09
N TYR A 233 13.86 6.70 0.91
CA TYR A 233 14.51 5.86 -0.09
C TYR A 233 14.13 6.32 -1.49
N ALA A 234 15.12 6.44 -2.36
CA ALA A 234 14.90 6.59 -3.80
C ALA A 234 16.09 6.00 -4.56
N PRO A 235 15.87 5.27 -5.67
CA PRO A 235 16.88 4.97 -6.68
C PRO A 235 17.52 6.27 -7.19
N ARG A 236 18.79 6.23 -7.64
CA ARG A 236 19.55 7.44 -8.03
C ARG A 236 18.77 8.33 -9.00
N LEU A 237 18.06 7.72 -9.96
CA LEU A 237 17.25 8.40 -10.96
C LEU A 237 16.08 9.20 -10.34
N LEU A 238 15.50 8.71 -9.25
CA LEU A 238 14.40 9.35 -8.52
C LEU A 238 14.88 10.27 -7.37
N ARG A 239 16.20 10.41 -7.15
CA ARG A 239 16.77 11.29 -6.10
C ARG A 239 16.91 12.74 -6.54
N PHE A 240 17.24 12.97 -7.81
CA PHE A 240 17.71 14.26 -8.32
C PHE A 240 16.64 15.11 -8.99
N GLY A 241 15.41 14.61 -9.11
CA GLY A 241 14.28 15.47 -9.42
C GLY A 241 14.10 16.42 -8.24
N ASN A 242 14.61 17.65 -8.36
CA ASN A 242 14.37 18.72 -7.40
C ASN A 242 12.85 18.89 -7.32
N THR A 243 12.25 18.24 -6.33
CA THR A 243 10.80 17.97 -6.23
C THR A 243 10.03 19.23 -5.81
N GLN A 244 10.71 20.37 -5.79
CA GLN A 244 10.16 21.67 -5.44
C GLN A 244 9.59 22.42 -6.65
N CYS A 245 9.66 21.84 -7.86
CA CYS A 245 9.30 22.53 -9.11
C CYS A 245 8.43 21.68 -10.07
N GLY A 246 7.77 20.63 -9.57
CA GLY A 246 6.81 19.86 -10.35
C GLY A 246 5.38 20.31 -10.06
N THR A 247 4.62 20.75 -11.07
CA THR A 247 3.15 20.87 -11.00
C THR A 247 2.46 19.51 -11.20
N GLN A 248 3.23 18.44 -11.39
CA GLN A 248 2.71 17.13 -11.74
C GLN A 248 2.03 16.48 -10.53
N LEU A 249 0.73 16.29 -10.65
CA LEU A 249 -0.09 15.55 -9.69
C LEU A 249 0.08 14.04 -9.90
N TYR A 250 -0.40 13.26 -8.93
CA TYR A 250 -0.53 11.82 -9.08
C TYR A 250 -1.80 11.49 -9.83
N ASP A 251 -1.71 10.53 -10.75
CA ASP A 251 -2.85 10.03 -11.53
C ASP A 251 -3.77 9.17 -10.67
N LYS A 252 -3.19 8.42 -9.72
CA LYS A 252 -3.92 7.49 -8.84
C LYS A 252 -3.40 7.56 -7.41
N VAL A 253 -4.31 7.42 -6.45
CA VAL A 253 -3.98 7.41 -5.02
C VAL A 253 -4.63 6.21 -4.34
N ILE A 254 -3.83 5.48 -3.56
CA ILE A 254 -4.30 4.41 -2.68
C ILE A 254 -4.00 4.76 -1.22
N VAL A 255 -4.97 4.48 -0.36
CA VAL A 255 -4.88 4.69 1.09
C VAL A 255 -5.20 3.38 1.78
N ASP A 256 -4.22 2.83 2.50
CA ASP A 256 -4.42 1.62 3.29
C ASP A 256 -5.12 1.95 4.62
N ALA A 257 -6.39 1.60 4.74
CA ALA A 257 -7.22 1.90 5.91
C ALA A 257 -6.76 1.16 7.19
N GLU A 258 -5.95 0.11 7.05
CA GLU A 258 -5.42 -0.66 8.19
C GLU A 258 -4.18 -0.05 8.83
N CYS A 259 -3.77 1.15 8.40
CA CYS A 259 -2.66 1.89 8.95
C CYS A 259 -2.97 2.49 10.33
N LYS A 260 -3.22 1.65 11.33
CA LYS A 260 -3.16 2.07 12.73
C LYS A 260 -1.73 1.89 13.21
N SER A 261 -1.09 3.00 13.57
CA SER A 261 0.20 3.00 14.25
C SER A 261 0.09 2.16 15.51
N VAL A 262 0.72 0.99 15.53
CA VAL A 262 1.00 0.23 16.76
C VAL A 262 2.07 1.01 17.53
N HIS A 263 1.69 2.12 18.14
CA HIS A 263 2.52 2.91 19.04
C HIS A 263 1.95 2.98 20.47
N SER A 264 1.02 2.09 20.80
CA SER A 264 0.50 1.95 22.17
C SER A 264 0.51 0.50 22.63
N LEU A 265 1.71 -0.06 22.81
CA LEU A 265 1.93 -1.23 23.67
C LEU A 265 3.15 -0.97 24.54
N ASN A 266 3.05 0.08 25.37
CA ASN A 266 3.77 0.24 26.63
C ASN A 266 3.12 1.39 27.42
N ASN A 267 1.85 1.19 27.79
CA ASN A 267 1.29 1.80 28.99
C ASN A 267 0.03 1.00 29.36
N ASN A 268 0.19 0.12 30.36
CA ASN A 268 -0.93 -0.48 31.06
C ASN A 268 -1.75 0.64 31.71
N ASN A 269 -3.08 0.56 31.57
CA ASN A 269 -4.12 1.39 32.23
C ASN A 269 -4.56 2.71 31.58
N LYS A 270 -4.98 2.73 30.32
CA LYS A 270 -6.03 3.68 29.87
C LYS A 270 -7.02 3.02 28.91
N GLU A 271 -8.31 3.30 29.13
CA GLU A 271 -9.43 2.86 28.30
C GLU A 271 -9.24 3.24 26.81
N PRO A 272 -9.83 2.50 25.86
CA PRO A 272 -9.73 2.84 24.46
C PRO A 272 -10.48 4.15 24.18
N ASP A 273 -9.73 5.21 23.84
CA ASP A 273 -10.29 6.45 23.32
C ASP A 273 -11.08 6.15 22.04
N VAL A 274 -12.40 6.24 22.16
CA VAL A 274 -13.35 6.21 21.05
C VAL A 274 -13.09 7.48 20.22
N CYS A 275 -12.58 7.32 19.00
CA CYS A 275 -12.51 8.42 18.04
C CYS A 275 -13.93 8.99 17.84
N PRO A 276 -14.15 10.30 18.04
CA PRO A 276 -15.42 10.90 17.69
C PRO A 276 -15.64 10.82 16.17
N PRO A 277 -16.88 10.71 15.70
CA PRO A 277 -17.18 10.69 14.27
C PRO A 277 -16.64 11.97 13.61
N LEU A 278 -15.96 11.81 12.47
CA LEU A 278 -15.51 12.91 11.62
C LEU A 278 -16.71 13.80 11.25
N SER A 279 -16.88 14.90 11.98
CA SER A 279 -17.80 15.96 11.63
C SER A 279 -17.13 16.90 10.63
N SER A 280 -17.75 17.03 9.47
CA SER A 280 -17.44 17.89 8.31
C SER A 280 -16.58 17.25 7.19
N PRO A 281 -17.01 17.38 5.92
CA PRO A 281 -16.24 16.91 4.79
C PRO A 281 -15.05 17.86 4.59
N THR A 282 -13.83 17.34 4.77
CA THR A 282 -12.63 18.02 4.28
C THR A 282 -12.78 18.16 2.77
N ARG A 283 -12.95 19.41 2.33
CA ARG A 283 -13.00 19.83 0.93
C ARG A 283 -11.66 19.49 0.28
N PHE A 284 -11.55 18.31 -0.31
CA PHE A 284 -10.58 18.06 -1.37
C PHE A 284 -11.14 18.67 -2.65
N ASP A 285 -10.35 19.55 -3.28
CA ASP A 285 -10.69 20.20 -4.55
C ASP A 285 -11.12 19.16 -5.59
N ASN A 286 -12.19 19.44 -6.33
CA ASN A 286 -12.99 18.52 -7.18
C ASN A 286 -12.25 17.97 -8.43
N ARG A 287 -10.93 17.81 -8.38
CA ARG A 287 -10.08 17.31 -9.48
C ARG A 287 -9.51 15.91 -9.26
N PHE A 288 -9.80 15.28 -8.12
CA PHE A 288 -9.37 13.91 -7.78
C PHE A 288 -10.49 12.89 -8.00
N LEU A 289 -10.69 12.44 -9.23
CA LEU A 289 -11.59 11.32 -9.55
C LEU A 289 -10.80 10.01 -9.70
N SER A 290 -10.40 9.45 -8.56
CA SER A 290 -10.32 8.00 -8.26
C SER A 290 -9.56 7.80 -6.94
N ILE A 291 -10.24 8.04 -5.82
CA ILE A 291 -9.74 7.66 -4.48
C ILE A 291 -10.47 6.39 -4.08
N CYS A 292 -9.78 5.24 -4.13
CA CYS A 292 -10.32 3.99 -3.60
C CYS A 292 -10.08 3.93 -2.08
N TRP A 293 -11.12 4.22 -1.30
CA TRP A 293 -11.16 3.92 0.13
C TRP A 293 -11.57 2.48 0.33
N ILE A 294 -10.63 1.57 0.52
CA ILE A 294 -10.94 0.18 0.89
C ILE A 294 -10.70 0.06 2.40
N ALA A 295 -11.70 0.51 3.15
CA ALA A 295 -11.92 0.03 4.51
C ALA A 295 -12.33 -1.44 4.39
N GLY A 296 -11.70 -2.34 5.15
CA GLY A 296 -11.90 -3.79 5.12
C GLY A 296 -13.29 -4.20 4.62
N ILE A 297 -13.37 -4.58 3.34
CA ILE A 297 -14.64 -4.87 2.70
C ILE A 297 -15.04 -6.29 3.10
N TYR A 298 -16.06 -6.38 3.94
CA TYR A 298 -17.00 -7.50 3.95
C TYR A 298 -17.67 -7.55 2.56
N LEU A 299 -17.10 -8.36 1.67
CA LEU A 299 -17.69 -8.60 0.35
C LEU A 299 -18.90 -9.54 0.52
N ARG A 300 -20.08 -8.97 0.77
CA ARG A 300 -21.33 -9.63 0.36
C ARG A 300 -21.52 -9.36 -1.13
N GLY A 301 -21.44 -10.43 -1.92
CA GLY A 301 -22.10 -10.55 -3.22
C GLY A 301 -21.69 -9.55 -4.29
N ILE A 302 -20.54 -9.76 -4.92
CA ILE A 302 -20.30 -9.25 -6.26
C ILE A 302 -20.11 -10.44 -7.18
N ASP A 303 -21.16 -10.76 -7.94
CA ASP A 303 -21.06 -11.41 -9.24
C ASP A 303 -20.28 -10.47 -10.17
N VAL A 304 -19.08 -10.88 -10.58
CA VAL A 304 -18.31 -10.20 -11.62
C VAL A 304 -18.48 -11.03 -12.89
N PHE A 305 -19.21 -10.46 -13.86
CA PHE A 305 -19.28 -10.94 -15.24
C PHE A 305 -17.97 -10.68 -15.98
#